data_AF-A0A7D7ZT87-F1
#
_entry.id   AF-A0A7D7ZT87-F1
#
_cell.length_a   1.000
_cell.length_b   1.000
_cell.length_c   1.000
_cell.angle_alpha   90.00
_cell.angle_beta   90.00
_cell.angle_gamma   90.00
#
_symmetry.space_group_name_H-M   'P 1'
#
loop_
_entity.id
_entity.type
_entity.pdbx_description
1 polymer ?
#
loop_
_entity_poly.entity_id
_entity_poly.type
_entity_poly.pdbx_seq_one_letter_code
_entity_poly.pdbx_strand_id
1 'polypeptide(L)' 'MYIYNVTINIDETIHQEWLVWIENHIREMLATGRFLSARLIQVLVEEETGGVTYSIQYTADSRKSF' A
#
# COMPACT_ATOMS: atom_id res chain seq x y z
N MET A 1 -14.24 -5.51 -11.60
CA MET A 1 -13.17 -4.71 -10.99
C MET A 1 -13.14 -5.00 -9.51
N TYR A 2 -11.96 -5.36 -9.00
CA TYR A 2 -11.74 -5.80 -7.65
C TYR A 2 -10.61 -4.97 -7.03
N ILE A 3 -10.64 -4.81 -5.71
CA ILE A 3 -9.58 -4.13 -4.97
C ILE A 3 -8.91 -5.17 -4.08
N TYR A 4 -7.59 -5.31 -4.22
CA TYR A 4 -6.74 -5.95 -3.23
C TYR A 4 -6.20 -4.87 -2.31
N ASN A 5 -6.57 -4.95 -1.04
CA ASN A 5 -6.25 -3.96 -0.03
C ASN A 5 -5.20 -4.51 0.92
N VAL A 6 -4.11 -3.76 1.11
CA VAL A 6 -3.07 -4.05 2.09
C VAL A 6 -3.04 -2.90 3.09
N THR A 7 -3.32 -3.18 4.35
CA THR A 7 -3.20 -2.21 5.45
C THR A 7 -1.92 -2.49 6.21
N ILE A 8 -1.11 -1.46 6.42
CA ILE A 8 0.20 -1.56 7.05
C ILE A 8 0.32 -0.45 8.07
N ASN A 9 0.65 -0.81 9.31
CA ASN A 9 1.10 0.13 10.33
C ASN A 9 2.63 0.16 10.32
N ILE A 10 3.20 1.36 10.29
CA ILE A 10 4.64 1.58 10.17
C ILE A 10 5.13 2.35 11.38
N ASP A 11 6.17 1.82 12.02
CA ASP A 11 6.86 2.51 13.10
C ASP A 11 7.48 3.83 12.61
N GLU A 12 7.33 4.91 13.38
CA GLU A 12 7.82 6.24 13.03
C GLU A 12 9.33 6.27 12.77
N THR A 13 10.10 5.42 13.45
CA THR A 13 11.56 5.36 13.33
C THR A 13 12.05 4.97 11.93
N ILE A 14 11.23 4.24 11.16
CA ILE A 14 11.56 3.79 9.80
C ILE A 14 10.64 4.40 8.73
N HIS A 15 9.72 5.30 9.12
CA HIS A 15 8.66 5.79 8.25
C HIS A 15 9.18 6.41 6.94
N GLN A 16 10.23 7.22 7.02
CA GLN A 16 10.82 7.88 5.85
C GLN A 16 11.48 6.89 4.88
N GLU A 17 12.24 5.92 5.41
CA GLU A 17 12.87 4.87 4.60
C GLU A 17 11.81 3.97 3.96
N TRP A 18 10.76 3.65 4.71
CA TRP A 18 9.63 2.88 4.21
C TRP A 18 8.88 3.59 3.08
N LEU A 19 8.69 4.92 3.15
CA LEU A 19 8.05 5.68 2.06
C LEU A 19 8.81 5.56 0.74
N VAL A 20 10.15 5.60 0.78
CA VAL A 20 11.00 5.39 -0.41
C VAL A 20 10.88 3.95 -0.91
N TRP A 21 10.91 2.98 0.01
CA TRP A 21 10.80 1.57 -0.34
C TRP A 21 9.44 1.24 -0.96
N ILE A 22 8.33 1.74 -0.38
CA ILE A 22 6.99 1.37 -0.81
C ILE A 22 6.66 1.94 -2.20
N GLU A 23 7.20 3.10 -2.56
CA GLU A 23 7.07 3.63 -3.91
C GLU A 23 7.65 2.66 -4.96
N ASN A 24 8.85 2.12 -4.70
CA ASN A 24 9.48 1.13 -5.58
C ASN A 24 8.71 -0.19 -5.59
N HIS A 25 8.29 -0.68 -4.42
CA HIS A 25 7.50 -1.90 -4.31
C HIS A 25 6.17 -1.80 -5.08
N ILE A 26 5.46 -0.67 -4.99
CA ILE A 26 4.22 -0.43 -5.76
C ILE A 26 4.50 -0.49 -7.26
N ARG A 27 5.61 0.08 -7.74
CA ARG A 27 6.00 0.02 -9.15
C ARG A 27 6.28 -1.41 -9.60
N GLU A 28 7.00 -2.19 -8.79
CA GLU A 28 7.25 -3.62 -9.07
C GLU A 28 5.95 -4.43 -9.14
N MET A 29 5.02 -4.17 -8.22
CA MET A 29 3.71 -4.83 -8.20
C MET A 29 2.89 -4.52 -9.45
N LEU A 30 2.89 -3.26 -9.90
CA LEU A 30 2.23 -2.88 -11.16
C LEU A 30 2.93 -3.50 -12.38
N ALA A 31 4.26 -3.61 -12.37
CA ALA A 31 5.03 -4.22 -13.45
C ALA A 31 4.74 -5.71 -13.65
N THR A 32 4.16 -6.41 -12.66
CA THR A 32 3.68 -7.78 -12.82
C THR A 32 2.53 -7.93 -13.83
N GLY A 33 1.86 -6.82 -14.19
CA GLY A 33 0.68 -6.82 -15.08
C GLY A 33 -0.60 -7.37 -14.45
N ARG A 34 -0.57 -7.79 -13.18
CA ARG A 34 -1.75 -8.28 -12.44
C ARG A 34 -2.68 -7.17 -11.97
N PHE A 35 -2.15 -5.96 -11.82
CA PHE A 35 -2.88 -4.81 -11.30
C PHE A 35 -2.90 -3.68 -12.34
N LEU A 36 -4.05 -3.04 -12.48
CA LEU A 36 -4.28 -1.93 -13.39
C LEU A 36 -3.76 -0.60 -12.81
N SER A 37 -3.86 -0.44 -11.49
CA SER A 37 -3.45 0.78 -10.79
C SER A 37 -3.27 0.52 -9.31
N ALA A 38 -2.49 1.37 -8.64
CA ALA A 38 -2.31 1.36 -7.20
C ALA A 38 -2.60 2.76 -6.61
N ARG A 39 -3.12 2.81 -5.38
CA ARG A 39 -3.22 4.03 -4.58
C ARG A 39 -2.63 3.79 -3.20
N LEU A 40 -1.70 4.65 -2.77
CA LEU A 40 -1.22 4.73 -1.40
C LEU A 40 -2.02 5.80 -0.66
N ILE A 41 -2.66 5.42 0.45
CA ILE A 41 -3.55 6.29 1.23
C ILE A 41 -3.10 6.23 2.68
N GLN A 42 -2.80 7.39 3.28
CA GLN A 42 -2.58 7.46 4.73
C GLN A 42 -3.92 7.40 5.46
N VAL A 43 -4.02 6.58 6.49
CA VAL A 43 -5.17 6.52 7.39
C VAL A 43 -4.97 7.56 8.48
N LEU A 44 -5.84 8.56 8.53
CA LEU A 44 -5.78 9.62 9.52
C LEU A 44 -6.51 9.17 10.79
N VAL A 45 -5.81 8.42 11.63
CA VAL A 45 -6.26 8.00 12.96
C VAL A 45 -5.15 8.36 13.96
N GLU A 46 -5.51 8.90 15.12
CA GLU A 46 -4.58 9.02 16.24
C GLU A 46 -4.37 7.64 16.85
N GLU A 47 -3.18 7.06 16.65
CA GLU A 47 -2.81 5.81 17.33
C GLU A 47 -2.14 6.12 18.67
N GLU A 48 -2.71 5.59 19.76
CA GLU A 48 -2.20 5.79 21.12
C GLU A 48 -0.79 5.21 21.33
N THR A 49 -0.39 4.24 20.50
CA THR A 49 0.89 3.53 20.59
C THR A 49 1.98 4.06 19.65
N GLY A 50 1.69 5.12 18.89
CA GLY A 50 2.59 5.67 17.86
C GLY A 50 2.58 4.84 16.57
N GLY A 51 3.17 5.41 15.51
CA GLY A 51 3.20 4.80 14.18
C GLY A 51 2.20 5.43 13.21
N VAL A 52 2.40 5.18 11.91
CA VAL A 52 1.57 5.72 10.83
C VAL A 52 0.97 4.57 10.04
N THR A 53 -0.36 4.54 9.97
CA THR A 53 -1.09 3.53 9.20
C THR A 53 -1.34 3.99 7.77
N TYR A 54 -1.02 3.12 6.82
CA TYR A 54 -1.30 3.28 5.39
C TYR A 54 -2.17 2.14 4.87
N SER A 55 -2.91 2.45 3.82
CA SER A 55 -3.65 1.49 3.02
C SER A 55 -3.21 1.59 1.57
N ILE A 56 -2.80 0.46 1.00
CA ILE A 56 -2.44 0.34 -0.42
C ILE A 56 -3.59 -0.39 -1.12
N GLN A 57 -4.17 0.25 -2.12
CA GLN A 57 -5.27 -0.29 -2.91
C GLN A 57 -4.79 -0.61 -4.32
N TYR A 58 -4.65 -1.89 -4.61
CA TYR A 58 -4.38 -2.37 -5.96
C TYR A 58 -5.69 -2.73 -6.67
N THR A 59 -5.92 -2.13 -7.84
CA THR A 59 -7.10 -2.40 -8.65
C THR A 59 -6.80 -3.51 -9.65
N ALA A 60 -7.64 -4.55 -9.67
CA ALA A 60 -7.58 -5.64 -10.64
C ALA A 60 -8.87 -5.71 -11.46
N ASP A 61 -8.77 -6.18 -12.70
CA ASP A 61 -9.91 -6.43 -13.57
C ASP A 61 -10.72 -7.66 -13.13
N SER A 62 -10.03 -8.71 -12.66
CA SER A 62 -10.59 -10.02 -12.34
C SER A 62 -10.10 -10.56 -10.99
N ARG A 63 -10.86 -11.52 -10.43
CA ARG A 63 -10.46 -12.21 -9.20
C ARG A 63 -9.33 -13.22 -9.41
N LYS A 64 -9.04 -13.62 -10.65
CA LYS A 64 -7.92 -14.52 -10.98
C LYS A 64 -6.56 -13.80 -10.98
N SER A 65 -6.57 -12.48 -10.96
CA SER A 65 -5.35 -11.66 -11.00
C SER A 65 -4.63 -11.64 -9.64
N PHE A 66 -5.33 -12.01 -8.56
CA PHE A 66 -4.79 -12.19 -7.21
C PHE A 66 -3.96 -13.47 -7.08
#